data_AF-A0A8X7MPF1-F1
#
_entry.id   AF-A0A8X7MPF1-F1
#
_cell.length_a   1.000
_cell.length_b   1.000
_cell.length_c   1.000
_cell.angle_alpha   90.00
_cell.angle_beta   90.00
_cell.angle_gamma   90.00
#
_symmetry.space_group_name_H-M   'P 1'
#
loop_
_entity.id
_entity.type
_entity.pdbx_description
1 polymer ?
#
loop_
_entity_poly.entity_id
_entity_poly.type
_entity_poly.pdbx_seq_one_letter_code
_entity_poly.pdbx_strand_id
1 'polypeptide(L)'
;MSTEEQQQKQTEAQRTELDDLEAVQRFHDEQNASRPFVSPLEPISSLTDEFKNGSQSFVRKARWLGQRYKHLHRTRGDGDCFYRSLAFQLVFSLMKANDAQLCQRMYAHLNNALDILEQVMYDRSVTEDFWAPLRDLLSRIPGCTPTVQGPPLDTDSLLTAFNDAETTNCIVVFLRLCLSAWLKLNTEKFGVFLFALDSASGTGEPPTMDEFCSQEVEPIGKEADHLQIAALCDFLQVSLDVAYFSRSDPAFALPDEPGSGGTDGSEQMQAVDIVEFRIEKDASERLPGAESPRGFLHVGTLLYRPGHYDILLVD
;
A
#
# COMPACT_ATOMS: atom_id res chain seq x y z
N MET A 1 36.86 -27.65 -26.14
CA MET A 1 36.72 -27.01 -24.82
C MET A 1 36.10 -28.05 -23.92
N SER A 2 36.71 -28.31 -22.75
CA SER A 2 36.15 -29.31 -21.83
C SER A 2 34.84 -28.79 -21.24
N THR A 3 33.96 -29.70 -20.83
CA THR A 3 32.68 -29.38 -20.18
C THR A 3 32.88 -28.50 -18.93
N GLU A 4 34.03 -28.63 -18.27
CA GLU A 4 34.42 -27.83 -17.09
C GLU A 4 34.72 -26.36 -17.45
N GLU A 5 35.41 -26.08 -18.56
CA GLU A 5 35.66 -24.69 -19.00
C GLU A 5 34.38 -23.96 -19.41
N GLN A 6 33.37 -24.69 -19.89
CA GLN A 6 32.06 -24.11 -20.22
C GLN A 6 31.24 -23.84 -18.95
N GLN A 7 31.23 -24.76 -17.98
CA GLN A 7 30.59 -24.54 -16.69
C GLN A 7 31.20 -23.35 -15.94
N GLN A 8 32.52 -23.24 -15.92
CA GLN A 8 33.22 -22.18 -15.20
C GLN A 8 32.95 -20.79 -15.79
N LYS A 9 32.90 -20.67 -17.13
CA LYS A 9 32.50 -19.42 -17.81
C LYS A 9 31.03 -19.07 -17.58
N GLN A 10 30.15 -20.05 -17.48
CA GLN A 10 28.73 -19.83 -17.26
C GLN A 10 28.44 -19.39 -15.81
N THR A 11 29.17 -19.94 -14.83
CA THR A 11 29.13 -19.51 -13.43
C THR A 11 29.74 -18.12 -13.24
N GLU A 12 30.85 -17.80 -13.92
CA GLU A 12 31.41 -16.44 -13.90
C GLU A 12 30.44 -15.42 -14.50
N ALA A 13 29.81 -15.73 -15.64
CA ALA A 13 28.82 -14.85 -16.26
C ALA A 13 27.60 -14.62 -15.36
N GLN A 14 27.03 -15.66 -14.75
CA GLN A 14 25.93 -15.52 -13.78
C GLN A 14 26.33 -14.69 -12.55
N ARG A 15 27.56 -14.86 -12.06
CA ARG A 15 28.05 -14.09 -10.92
C ARG A 15 28.23 -12.61 -11.25
N THR A 16 28.73 -12.29 -12.44
CA THR A 16 28.82 -10.91 -12.93
C THR A 16 27.44 -10.28 -13.13
N GLU A 17 26.46 -11.03 -13.69
CA GLU A 17 25.08 -10.55 -13.81
C GLU A 17 24.42 -10.29 -12.44
N LEU A 18 24.66 -11.15 -11.45
CA LEU A 18 24.17 -10.94 -10.08
C LEU A 18 24.82 -9.72 -9.41
N ASP A 19 26.14 -9.56 -9.54
CA ASP A 19 26.88 -8.41 -9.00
C ASP A 19 26.39 -7.08 -9.64
N ASP A 20 26.11 -7.08 -10.94
CA ASP A 20 25.57 -5.92 -11.67
C ASP A 20 24.14 -5.57 -11.21
N LEU A 21 23.28 -6.57 -11.01
CA LEU A 21 21.91 -6.37 -10.48
C LEU A 21 21.94 -5.82 -9.05
N GLU A 22 22.80 -6.36 -8.19
CA GLU A 22 22.99 -5.85 -6.84
C GLU A 22 23.51 -4.41 -6.83
N ALA A 23 24.42 -4.06 -7.73
CA ALA A 23 24.94 -2.70 -7.85
C ALA A 23 23.85 -1.71 -8.28
N VAL A 24 22.98 -2.09 -9.23
CA VAL A 24 21.83 -1.27 -9.64
C VAL A 24 20.84 -1.10 -8.49
N GLN A 25 20.56 -2.17 -7.74
CA GLN A 25 19.66 -2.11 -6.59
C GLN A 25 20.21 -1.18 -5.51
N ARG A 26 21.50 -1.32 -5.12
CA ARG A 26 22.15 -0.44 -4.15
C ARG A 26 22.10 1.02 -4.56
N PHE A 27 22.30 1.33 -5.85
CA PHE A 27 22.21 2.69 -6.36
C PHE A 27 20.79 3.27 -6.26
N HIS A 28 19.75 2.46 -6.53
CA HIS A 28 18.37 2.86 -6.31
C HIS A 28 18.06 3.07 -4.83
N ASP A 29 18.53 2.18 -3.96
CA ASP A 29 18.33 2.26 -2.51
C ASP A 29 19.00 3.50 -1.92
N GLU A 30 20.23 3.82 -2.34
CA GLU A 30 20.96 5.03 -1.92
C GLU A 30 20.23 6.31 -2.35
N GLN A 31 19.71 6.35 -3.58
CA GLN A 31 18.90 7.48 -4.03
C GLN A 31 17.59 7.61 -3.25
N ASN A 32 16.94 6.49 -2.94
CA ASN A 32 15.69 6.49 -2.18
C ASN A 32 15.90 6.83 -0.70
N ALA A 33 17.02 6.42 -0.10
CA ALA A 33 17.36 6.71 1.30
C ALA A 33 17.45 8.22 1.58
N SER A 34 17.81 9.02 0.57
CA SER A 34 17.89 10.48 0.67
C SER A 34 16.54 11.21 0.65
N ARG A 35 15.48 10.53 0.17
CA ARG A 35 14.12 11.10 0.06
C ARG A 35 13.40 11.03 1.39
N PRO A 36 12.53 11.98 1.74
CA PRO A 36 11.68 11.85 2.93
C PRO A 36 10.81 10.57 2.85
N PHE A 37 10.43 10.02 4.00
CA PHE A 37 9.55 8.85 4.07
C PHE A 37 8.14 9.17 3.51
N VAL A 38 7.66 10.37 3.80
CA VAL A 38 6.47 10.99 3.19
C VAL A 38 6.85 12.42 2.80
N SER A 39 6.74 12.77 1.52
CA SER A 39 7.11 14.10 1.02
C SER A 39 6.18 15.18 1.58
N PRO A 40 6.58 16.46 1.55
CA PRO A 40 5.63 17.56 1.65
C PRO A 40 4.50 17.44 0.62
N LEU A 41 3.39 18.14 0.88
CA LEU A 41 2.24 18.16 0.00
C LEU A 41 2.62 18.79 -1.36
N GLU A 42 2.44 18.05 -2.44
CA GLU A 42 2.71 18.51 -3.80
C GLU A 42 1.39 18.66 -4.58
N PRO A 43 1.28 19.64 -5.49
CA PRO A 43 0.13 19.70 -6.39
C PRO A 43 0.16 18.53 -7.37
N ILE A 44 -1.01 17.96 -7.69
CA ILE A 44 -1.15 16.83 -8.62
C ILE A 44 -0.57 17.10 -10.01
N SER A 45 -0.45 18.38 -10.39
CA SER A 45 0.19 18.80 -11.63
C SER A 45 1.66 18.38 -11.72
N SER A 46 2.34 18.14 -10.59
CA SER A 46 3.73 17.66 -10.57
C SER A 46 3.89 16.33 -11.29
N LEU A 47 2.88 15.44 -11.25
CA LEU A 47 2.87 14.21 -12.04
C LEU A 47 2.86 14.49 -13.54
N THR A 48 2.09 15.50 -13.99
CA THR A 48 2.07 15.86 -15.41
C THR A 48 3.42 16.42 -15.85
N ASP A 49 4.05 17.24 -15.00
CA ASP A 49 5.37 17.80 -15.24
C ASP A 49 6.48 16.74 -15.30
N GLU A 50 6.38 15.69 -14.49
CA GLU A 50 7.32 14.57 -14.47
C GLU A 50 7.35 13.82 -15.82
N PHE A 51 6.17 13.62 -16.44
CA PHE A 51 6.05 12.85 -17.68
C PHE A 51 5.98 13.69 -18.96
N LYS A 52 6.03 15.03 -18.88
CA LYS A 52 5.80 15.92 -20.04
C LYS A 52 6.72 15.68 -21.23
N ASN A 53 7.97 15.31 -20.95
CA ASN A 53 8.99 15.01 -21.96
C ASN A 53 9.12 13.50 -22.25
N GLY A 54 8.29 12.67 -21.61
CA GLY A 54 8.31 11.21 -21.71
C GLY A 54 7.08 10.66 -22.42
N SER A 55 6.47 9.64 -21.81
CA SER A 55 5.30 8.96 -22.38
C SER A 55 4.06 9.86 -22.34
N GLN A 56 3.52 10.18 -23.52
CA GLN A 56 2.26 10.92 -23.65
C GLN A 56 1.06 10.18 -23.05
N SER A 57 1.12 8.85 -22.91
CA SER A 57 0.09 8.08 -22.19
C SER A 57 0.07 8.44 -20.70
N PHE A 58 1.24 8.52 -20.06
CA PHE A 58 1.32 8.92 -18.64
C PHE A 58 0.91 10.38 -18.44
N VAL A 59 1.22 11.28 -19.38
CA VAL A 59 0.71 12.67 -19.35
C VAL A 59 -0.81 12.71 -19.40
N ARG A 60 -1.44 11.92 -20.28
CA ARG A 60 -2.91 11.84 -20.36
C ARG A 60 -3.54 11.26 -19.09
N LYS A 61 -2.93 10.22 -18.50
CA LYS A 61 -3.35 9.63 -17.22
C LYS A 61 -3.20 10.61 -16.04
N ALA A 62 -2.09 11.34 -15.98
CA ALA A 62 -1.84 12.35 -14.95
C ALA A 62 -2.86 13.50 -15.03
N ARG A 63 -3.21 13.94 -16.24
CA ARG A 63 -4.29 14.92 -16.45
C ARG A 63 -5.66 14.38 -16.01
N TRP A 64 -5.95 13.11 -16.29
CA TRP A 64 -7.18 12.46 -15.83
C TRP A 64 -7.27 12.40 -14.29
N LEU A 65 -6.17 12.06 -13.62
CA LEU A 65 -6.08 12.09 -12.15
C LEU A 65 -6.29 13.51 -11.60
N GLY A 66 -5.74 14.54 -12.26
CA GLY A 66 -5.91 15.93 -11.85
C GLY A 66 -7.36 16.47 -11.91
N GLN A 67 -8.27 15.73 -12.56
CA GLN A 67 -9.70 16.02 -12.48
C GLN A 67 -10.31 15.66 -11.12
N ARG A 68 -9.75 14.65 -10.42
CA ARG A 68 -10.29 14.05 -9.20
C ARG A 68 -9.49 14.42 -7.95
N TYR A 69 -8.17 14.47 -8.08
CA TYR A 69 -7.25 14.78 -6.99
C TYR A 69 -6.62 16.14 -7.22
N LYS A 70 -6.24 16.82 -6.14
CA LYS A 70 -5.60 18.14 -6.17
C LYS A 70 -4.16 18.09 -5.70
N HIS A 71 -3.87 17.18 -4.78
CA HIS A 71 -2.55 17.04 -4.20
C HIS A 71 -2.12 15.58 -4.11
N LEU A 72 -0.83 15.37 -3.89
CA LEU A 72 -0.26 14.10 -3.51
C LEU A 72 0.83 14.27 -2.44
N HIS A 73 1.00 13.24 -1.62
CA HIS A 73 2.25 13.00 -0.92
C HIS A 73 2.95 11.83 -1.59
N ARG A 74 4.20 12.03 -2.01
CA ARG A 74 5.06 10.92 -2.43
C ARG A 74 5.54 10.17 -1.20
N THR A 75 5.72 8.87 -1.30
CA THR A 75 6.40 8.13 -0.23
C THR A 75 7.77 7.64 -0.67
N ARG A 76 8.60 7.21 0.28
CA ARG A 76 9.88 6.58 -0.06
C ARG A 76 9.65 5.17 -0.62
N GLY A 77 10.28 4.86 -1.75
CA GLY A 77 10.26 3.54 -2.36
C GLY A 77 11.26 2.59 -1.71
N ASP A 78 10.94 2.14 -0.50
CA ASP A 78 11.77 1.22 0.30
C ASP A 78 11.07 -0.11 0.57
N GLY A 79 10.06 -0.46 -0.25
CA GLY A 79 9.24 -1.67 -0.09
C GLY A 79 8.17 -1.59 1.01
N ASP A 80 8.24 -0.58 1.91
CA ASP A 80 7.24 -0.34 2.95
C ASP A 80 6.19 0.73 2.56
N CYS A 81 6.33 1.31 1.37
CA CYS A 81 5.53 2.43 0.88
C CYS A 81 4.01 2.22 1.01
N PHE A 82 3.50 1.00 0.77
CA PHE A 82 2.07 0.70 0.96
C PHE A 82 1.64 0.87 2.41
N TYR A 83 2.28 0.16 3.34
CA TYR A 83 1.94 0.18 4.77
C TYR A 83 2.08 1.59 5.34
N ARG A 84 3.13 2.30 4.94
CA ARG A 84 3.35 3.70 5.32
C ARG A 84 2.25 4.61 4.80
N SER A 85 1.91 4.49 3.51
CA SER A 85 0.86 5.29 2.88
C SER A 85 -0.50 5.04 3.52
N LEU A 86 -0.85 3.77 3.74
CA LEU A 86 -2.11 3.38 4.37
C LEU A 86 -2.20 3.90 5.80
N ALA A 87 -1.13 3.77 6.60
CA ALA A 87 -1.11 4.25 7.97
C ALA A 87 -1.26 5.77 8.05
N PHE A 88 -0.52 6.52 7.22
CA PHE A 88 -0.64 7.98 7.14
C PHE A 88 -2.08 8.36 6.77
N GLN A 89 -2.61 7.73 5.74
CA GLN A 89 -3.93 8.04 5.21
C GLN A 89 -5.04 7.66 6.21
N LEU A 90 -4.89 6.57 6.98
CA LEU A 90 -5.80 6.18 8.05
C LEU A 90 -5.89 7.26 9.12
N VAL A 91 -4.74 7.70 9.66
CA VAL A 91 -4.68 8.74 10.69
C VAL A 91 -5.22 10.07 10.15
N PHE A 92 -4.81 10.46 8.93
CA PHE A 92 -5.30 11.67 8.26
C PHE A 92 -6.82 11.64 8.08
N SER A 93 -7.39 10.51 7.64
CA SER A 93 -8.83 10.39 7.42
C SER A 93 -9.63 10.44 8.72
N LEU A 94 -9.11 9.86 9.80
CA LEU A 94 -9.72 10.00 11.12
C LEU A 94 -9.71 11.46 11.62
N MET A 95 -8.60 12.19 11.39
CA MET A 95 -8.54 13.62 11.70
C MET A 95 -9.58 14.43 10.92
N LYS A 96 -9.80 14.09 9.64
CA LYS A 96 -10.73 14.81 8.75
C LYS A 96 -12.20 14.44 8.97
N ALA A 97 -12.48 13.19 9.34
CA ALA A 97 -13.84 12.70 9.54
C ALA A 97 -14.58 13.47 10.65
N ASN A 98 -13.85 13.97 11.66
CA ASN A 98 -14.42 14.65 12.82
C ASN A 98 -15.56 13.83 13.49
N ASP A 99 -15.42 12.50 13.47
CA ASP A 99 -16.35 11.53 14.06
C ASP A 99 -15.67 10.82 15.23
N ALA A 100 -15.99 11.26 16.44
CA ALA A 100 -15.42 10.69 17.66
C ALA A 100 -15.76 9.20 17.85
N GLN A 101 -16.96 8.76 17.44
CA GLN A 101 -17.33 7.35 17.60
C GLN A 101 -16.54 6.46 16.65
N LEU A 102 -16.33 6.92 15.40
CA LEU A 102 -15.48 6.24 14.44
C LEU A 102 -14.02 6.15 14.95
N CYS A 103 -13.49 7.27 15.45
CA CYS A 103 -12.15 7.34 16.03
C CYS A 103 -11.98 6.36 17.20
N GLN A 104 -12.93 6.33 18.14
CA GLN A 104 -12.91 5.42 19.30
C GLN A 104 -12.96 3.95 18.88
N ARG A 105 -13.83 3.62 17.91
CA ARG A 105 -13.92 2.24 17.40
C ARG A 105 -12.61 1.80 16.77
N MET A 106 -11.99 2.65 15.94
CA MET A 106 -10.71 2.34 15.30
C MET A 106 -9.58 2.21 16.34
N TYR A 107 -9.50 3.14 17.29
CA TYR A 107 -8.52 3.08 18.37
C TYR A 107 -8.65 1.79 19.18
N ALA A 108 -9.88 1.44 19.61
CA ALA A 108 -10.14 0.22 20.36
C ALA A 108 -9.83 -1.05 19.55
N HIS A 109 -10.18 -1.05 18.27
CA HIS A 109 -9.89 -2.16 17.35
C HIS A 109 -8.39 -2.43 17.23
N LEU A 110 -7.59 -1.38 16.98
CA LEU A 110 -6.13 -1.48 16.89
C LEU A 110 -5.49 -1.84 18.23
N ASN A 111 -6.04 -1.34 19.34
CA ASN A 111 -5.55 -1.75 20.68
C ASN A 111 -5.82 -3.24 20.94
N ASN A 112 -6.99 -3.74 20.55
CA ASN A 112 -7.36 -5.15 20.70
C ASN A 112 -6.61 -6.07 19.72
N ALA A 113 -5.96 -5.51 18.69
CA ALA A 113 -5.08 -6.27 17.80
C ALA A 113 -3.92 -6.94 18.56
N LEU A 114 -3.50 -6.38 19.69
CA LEU A 114 -2.48 -7.00 20.55
C LEU A 114 -2.91 -8.40 21.02
N ASP A 115 -4.19 -8.58 21.35
CA ASP A 115 -4.72 -9.89 21.77
C ASP A 115 -4.77 -10.89 20.58
N ILE A 116 -4.91 -10.38 19.36
CA ILE A 116 -4.84 -11.18 18.12
C ILE A 116 -3.40 -11.62 17.86
N LEU A 117 -2.44 -10.73 18.07
CA LEU A 117 -1.01 -11.02 17.91
C LEU A 117 -0.52 -12.07 18.91
N GLU A 118 -0.99 -12.01 20.17
CA GLU A 118 -0.66 -13.03 21.18
C GLU A 118 -1.21 -14.42 20.81
N GLN A 119 -2.37 -14.52 20.17
CA GLN A 119 -2.95 -15.80 19.75
C GLN A 119 -2.07 -16.55 18.74
N VAL A 120 -1.28 -15.83 17.95
CA VAL A 120 -0.31 -16.40 17.02
C VAL A 120 1.12 -16.39 17.57
N MET A 121 1.26 -16.33 18.90
CA MET A 121 2.51 -16.47 19.65
C MET A 121 3.51 -15.31 19.50
N TYR A 122 3.06 -14.11 19.09
CA TYR A 122 3.90 -12.92 19.22
C TYR A 122 3.96 -12.46 20.68
N ASP A 123 5.13 -11.99 21.10
CA ASP A 123 5.34 -11.45 22.45
C ASP A 123 4.63 -10.09 22.59
N ARG A 124 3.70 -10.00 23.55
CA ARG A 124 2.91 -8.79 23.77
C ARG A 124 3.77 -7.56 24.03
N SER A 125 4.82 -7.69 24.85
CA SER A 125 5.68 -6.56 25.21
C SER A 125 6.38 -5.98 23.98
N VAL A 126 6.81 -6.85 23.07
CA VAL A 126 7.40 -6.43 21.78
C VAL A 126 6.37 -5.76 20.89
N THR A 127 5.16 -6.32 20.77
CA THR A 127 4.11 -5.74 19.91
C THR A 127 3.55 -4.42 20.44
N GLU A 128 3.52 -4.24 21.77
CA GLU A 128 3.12 -2.99 22.42
C GLU A 128 4.08 -1.84 22.08
N ASP A 129 5.38 -2.12 22.00
CA ASP A 129 6.39 -1.14 21.58
C ASP A 129 6.18 -0.70 20.12
N PHE A 130 5.83 -1.62 19.21
CA PHE A 130 5.53 -1.28 17.82
C PHE A 130 4.19 -0.53 17.66
N TRP A 131 3.20 -0.85 18.50
CA TRP A 131 1.90 -0.15 18.54
C TRP A 131 2.01 1.28 19.07
N ALA A 132 2.90 1.52 20.05
CA ALA A 132 2.96 2.75 20.82
C ALA A 132 2.99 4.04 19.97
N PRO A 133 3.77 4.15 18.87
CA PRO A 133 3.79 5.39 18.09
C PRO A 133 2.45 5.68 17.38
N LEU A 134 1.76 4.65 16.87
CA LEU A 134 0.43 4.84 16.27
C LEU A 134 -0.61 5.19 17.32
N ARG A 135 -0.57 4.53 18.49
CA ARG A 135 -1.42 4.85 19.65
C ARG A 135 -1.28 6.32 20.03
N ASP A 136 -0.06 6.80 20.14
CA ASP A 136 0.24 8.15 20.58
C ASP A 136 -0.28 9.19 19.58
N LEU A 137 -0.14 8.94 18.27
CA LEU A 137 -0.76 9.77 17.22
C LEU A 137 -2.28 9.79 17.33
N LEU A 138 -2.94 8.64 17.46
CA LEU A 138 -4.39 8.56 17.55
C LEU A 138 -4.92 9.22 18.83
N SER A 139 -4.19 9.14 19.94
CA SER A 139 -4.56 9.76 21.22
C SER A 139 -4.53 11.29 21.20
N ARG A 140 -3.89 11.90 20.20
CA ARG A 140 -3.88 13.34 19.93
C ARG A 140 -5.08 13.81 19.10
N ILE A 141 -5.86 12.89 18.52
CA ILE A 141 -7.07 13.21 17.76
C ILE A 141 -8.24 13.38 18.74
N PRO A 142 -8.93 14.55 18.75
CA PRO A 142 -10.10 14.74 19.59
C PRO A 142 -11.16 13.65 19.39
N GLY A 143 -11.56 13.02 20.48
CA GLY A 143 -12.57 11.98 20.49
C GLY A 143 -12.03 10.56 20.45
N CYS A 144 -10.81 10.29 19.96
CA CYS A 144 -10.26 8.92 19.88
C CYS A 144 -10.09 8.24 21.25
N THR A 145 -9.72 9.01 22.28
CA THR A 145 -9.58 8.58 23.67
C THR A 145 -10.44 9.46 24.59
N PRO A 146 -10.71 9.04 25.86
CA PRO A 146 -11.46 9.87 26.81
C PRO A 146 -10.82 11.23 27.09
N THR A 147 -9.49 11.29 27.02
CA THR A 147 -8.70 12.51 27.21
C THR A 147 -7.64 12.59 26.12
N VAL A 148 -7.63 13.70 25.38
CA VAL A 148 -6.60 14.00 24.38
C VAL A 148 -5.25 14.08 25.06
N GLN A 149 -4.27 13.32 24.57
CA GLN A 149 -2.92 13.30 25.12
C GLN A 149 -2.01 14.20 24.28
N GLY A 150 -1.49 15.27 24.86
CA GLY A 150 -0.58 16.19 24.14
C GLY A 150 -1.29 17.22 23.25
N PRO A 151 -0.52 17.97 22.43
CA PRO A 151 -1.09 18.99 21.55
C PRO A 151 -1.94 18.32 20.45
N PRO A 152 -3.05 18.95 20.01
CA PRO A 152 -3.88 18.42 18.93
C PRO A 152 -3.05 18.03 17.71
N LEU A 153 -3.36 16.89 17.10
CA LEU A 153 -2.69 16.47 15.86
C LEU A 153 -3.18 17.34 14.70
N ASP A 154 -2.24 17.87 13.92
CA ASP A 154 -2.47 18.59 12.68
C ASP A 154 -1.67 17.95 11.53
N THR A 155 -1.88 18.41 10.30
CA THR A 155 -1.24 17.81 9.11
C THR A 155 0.29 17.88 9.18
N ASP A 156 0.85 19.00 9.65
CA ASP A 156 2.29 19.23 9.73
C ASP A 156 2.94 18.32 10.78
N SER A 157 2.31 18.17 11.96
CA SER A 157 2.81 17.28 13.00
C SER A 157 2.61 15.79 12.66
N LEU A 158 1.57 15.44 11.88
CA LEU A 158 1.43 14.10 11.30
C LEU A 158 2.56 13.82 10.32
N LEU A 159 2.82 14.74 9.38
CA LEU A 159 3.91 14.63 8.41
C LEU A 159 5.27 14.54 9.09
N THR A 160 5.49 15.31 10.16
CA THR A 160 6.71 15.25 10.97
C THR A 160 6.89 13.88 11.60
N ALA A 161 5.83 13.33 12.22
CA ALA A 161 5.89 12.01 12.84
C ALA A 161 6.17 10.89 11.83
N PHE A 162 5.55 10.94 10.65
CA PHE A 162 5.81 9.96 9.59
C PHE A 162 7.17 10.11 8.89
N ASN A 163 7.90 11.20 9.15
CA ASN A 163 9.28 11.39 8.71
C ASN A 163 10.32 11.09 9.79
N ASP A 164 9.89 10.78 11.02
CA ASP A 164 10.74 10.18 12.03
C ASP A 164 10.89 8.67 11.76
N ALA A 165 12.15 8.22 11.64
CA ALA A 165 12.46 6.86 11.20
C ALA A 165 11.96 5.81 12.19
N GLU A 166 12.10 6.05 13.49
CA GLU A 166 11.63 5.14 14.53
C GLU A 166 10.11 5.04 14.50
N THR A 167 9.43 6.18 14.52
CA THR A 167 7.96 6.26 14.48
C THR A 167 7.40 5.54 13.26
N THR A 168 7.81 5.90 12.03
CA THR A 168 7.24 5.29 10.83
C THR A 168 7.54 3.80 10.74
N ASN A 169 8.73 3.35 11.13
CA ASN A 169 9.10 1.94 11.01
C ASN A 169 8.37 1.09 12.04
N CYS A 170 8.19 1.57 13.27
CA CYS A 170 7.38 0.89 14.28
C CYS A 170 5.93 0.71 13.82
N ILE A 171 5.34 1.77 13.24
CA ILE A 171 3.97 1.72 12.68
C ILE A 171 3.87 0.68 11.56
N VAL A 172 4.85 0.66 10.64
CA VAL A 172 4.89 -0.32 9.54
C VAL A 172 5.00 -1.74 10.08
N VAL A 173 5.91 -2.00 11.02
CA VAL A 173 6.08 -3.33 11.63
C VAL A 173 4.80 -3.77 12.33
N PHE A 174 4.17 -2.90 13.12
CA PHE A 174 2.89 -3.20 13.76
C PHE A 174 1.82 -3.64 12.76
N LEU A 175 1.67 -2.92 11.64
CA LEU A 175 0.70 -3.30 10.59
C LEU A 175 1.06 -4.61 9.89
N ARG A 176 2.35 -4.87 9.62
CA ARG A 176 2.81 -6.14 9.04
C ARG A 176 2.52 -7.32 9.96
N LEU A 177 2.75 -7.17 11.26
CA LEU A 177 2.45 -8.21 12.25
C LEU A 177 0.93 -8.45 12.35
N CYS A 178 0.13 -7.38 12.39
CA CYS A 178 -1.33 -7.48 12.40
C CYS A 178 -1.85 -8.22 11.15
N LEU A 179 -1.32 -7.88 9.98
CA LEU A 179 -1.64 -8.55 8.72
C LEU A 179 -1.26 -10.03 8.76
N SER A 180 -0.04 -10.36 9.18
CA SER A 180 0.44 -11.75 9.32
C SER A 180 -0.48 -12.56 10.24
N ALA A 181 -0.80 -12.03 11.42
CA ALA A 181 -1.71 -12.70 12.35
C ALA A 181 -3.12 -12.88 11.75
N TRP A 182 -3.64 -11.85 11.07
CA TRP A 182 -4.95 -11.92 10.41
C TRP A 182 -4.99 -12.99 9.33
N LEU A 183 -3.96 -13.07 8.49
CA LEU A 183 -3.82 -14.07 7.44
C LEU A 183 -3.77 -15.48 8.02
N LYS A 184 -2.94 -15.72 9.05
CA LYS A 184 -2.80 -17.03 9.71
C LYS A 184 -4.12 -17.49 10.33
N LEU A 185 -4.84 -16.60 11.02
CA LEU A 185 -6.14 -16.91 11.64
C LEU A 185 -7.26 -17.12 10.62
N ASN A 186 -7.15 -16.57 9.42
CA ASN A 186 -8.16 -16.65 8.36
C ASN A 186 -7.66 -17.41 7.13
N THR A 187 -6.85 -18.45 7.34
CA THR A 187 -6.25 -19.25 6.27
C THR A 187 -7.31 -19.84 5.32
N GLU A 188 -8.49 -20.23 5.80
CA GLU A 188 -9.57 -20.74 4.93
C GLU A 188 -10.06 -19.69 3.92
N LYS A 189 -10.10 -18.41 4.33
CA LYS A 189 -10.54 -17.29 3.48
C LYS A 189 -9.46 -16.86 2.50
N PHE A 190 -8.22 -16.75 2.96
CA PHE A 190 -7.12 -16.16 2.18
C PHE A 190 -6.22 -17.18 1.48
N GLY A 191 -6.20 -18.44 1.93
CA GLY A 191 -5.34 -19.48 1.38
C GLY A 191 -5.60 -19.79 -0.09
N VAL A 192 -6.83 -19.56 -0.57
CA VAL A 192 -7.19 -19.74 -1.99
C VAL A 192 -6.36 -18.86 -2.94
N PHE A 193 -5.87 -17.71 -2.47
CA PHE A 193 -5.05 -16.81 -3.27
C PHE A 193 -3.59 -17.26 -3.37
N LEU A 194 -3.12 -18.12 -2.46
CA LEU A 194 -1.75 -18.66 -2.49
C LEU A 194 -1.54 -19.62 -3.66
N PHE A 195 -2.59 -20.28 -4.16
CA PHE A 195 -2.52 -21.12 -5.36
C PHE A 195 -2.11 -20.33 -6.62
N ALA A 196 -2.37 -19.02 -6.68
CA ALA A 196 -1.92 -18.19 -7.80
C ALA A 196 -0.40 -17.89 -7.72
N LEU A 197 0.24 -18.13 -6.57
CA LEU A 197 1.67 -17.89 -6.32
C LEU A 197 2.54 -19.13 -6.57
N ASP A 198 1.94 -20.27 -6.97
CA ASP A 198 2.55 -21.58 -7.25
C ASP A 198 3.73 -21.52 -8.26
N SER A 199 3.84 -20.44 -9.03
CA SER A 199 4.92 -20.23 -10.01
C SER A 199 6.21 -19.62 -9.42
N ALA A 200 6.17 -19.08 -8.19
CA ALA A 200 7.27 -18.28 -7.64
C ALA A 200 8.23 -19.06 -6.72
N SER A 201 7.77 -20.14 -6.08
CA SER A 201 8.54 -20.91 -5.09
C SER A 201 9.57 -21.86 -5.70
N GLY A 202 9.50 -22.14 -7.01
CA GLY A 202 10.39 -23.07 -7.70
C GLY A 202 10.23 -24.54 -7.29
N THR A 203 9.38 -24.83 -6.31
CA THR A 203 9.08 -26.17 -5.78
C THR A 203 7.91 -26.84 -6.50
N GLY A 204 7.11 -26.07 -7.26
CA GLY A 204 5.91 -26.57 -7.95
C GLY A 204 4.72 -26.83 -7.02
N GLU A 205 4.78 -26.30 -5.79
CA GLU A 205 3.67 -26.26 -4.84
C GLU A 205 3.50 -24.82 -4.31
N PRO A 206 2.26 -24.38 -4.05
CA PRO A 206 2.00 -23.06 -3.48
C PRO A 206 2.54 -22.99 -2.04
N PRO A 207 3.04 -21.82 -1.60
CA PRO A 207 3.49 -21.65 -0.23
C PRO A 207 2.35 -21.87 0.75
N THR A 208 2.67 -22.40 1.93
CA THR A 208 1.75 -22.37 3.07
C THR A 208 1.52 -20.94 3.54
N MET A 209 0.44 -20.71 4.31
CA MET A 209 0.17 -19.37 4.85
C MET A 209 1.28 -18.87 5.78
N ASP A 210 1.90 -19.77 6.55
CA ASP A 210 3.03 -19.42 7.42
C ASP A 210 4.29 -19.06 6.62
N GLU A 211 4.60 -19.79 5.56
CA GLU A 211 5.71 -19.47 4.65
C GLU A 211 5.47 -18.13 3.94
N PHE A 212 4.26 -17.91 3.43
CA PHE A 212 3.91 -16.63 2.81
C PHE A 212 4.05 -15.47 3.80
N CYS A 213 3.53 -15.61 5.02
CA CYS A 213 3.65 -14.58 6.04
C CYS A 213 5.11 -14.27 6.39
N SER A 214 5.93 -15.29 6.63
CA SER A 214 7.33 -15.13 7.02
C SER A 214 8.24 -14.61 5.90
N GLN A 215 7.90 -14.85 4.63
CA GLN A 215 8.71 -14.46 3.48
C GLN A 215 8.27 -13.15 2.81
N GLU A 216 6.96 -12.87 2.77
CA GLU A 216 6.39 -11.79 1.96
C GLU A 216 5.60 -10.74 2.77
N VAL A 217 5.31 -10.98 4.06
CA VAL A 217 4.51 -10.07 4.88
C VAL A 217 5.32 -9.46 6.03
N GLU A 218 5.91 -10.31 6.87
CA GLU A 218 6.62 -9.90 8.07
C GLU A 218 7.94 -9.14 7.79
N PRO A 219 8.74 -9.50 6.76
CA PRO A 219 9.99 -8.81 6.50
C PRO A 219 9.77 -7.35 6.07
N ILE A 220 10.59 -6.46 6.63
CA ILE A 220 10.66 -5.04 6.24
C ILE A 220 11.16 -4.93 4.81
N GLY A 221 10.61 -4.00 4.04
CA GLY A 221 10.98 -3.75 2.66
C GLY A 221 10.41 -4.73 1.63
N LYS A 222 9.50 -5.62 2.05
CA LYS A 222 8.71 -6.45 1.12
C LYS A 222 7.46 -5.73 0.66
N GLU A 223 7.32 -5.56 -0.66
CA GLU A 223 6.18 -4.88 -1.26
C GLU A 223 4.86 -5.61 -0.96
N ALA A 224 3.80 -4.84 -0.77
CA ALA A 224 2.46 -5.38 -0.64
C ALA A 224 1.79 -5.51 -2.01
N ASP A 225 1.23 -6.68 -2.27
CA ASP A 225 0.39 -6.96 -3.44
C ASP A 225 -1.08 -7.11 -3.01
N HIS A 226 -1.97 -7.40 -3.96
CA HIS A 226 -3.41 -7.45 -3.81
C HIS A 226 -3.89 -8.25 -2.59
N LEU A 227 -3.26 -9.39 -2.28
CA LEU A 227 -3.61 -10.20 -1.11
C LEU A 227 -3.36 -9.44 0.20
N GLN A 228 -2.16 -8.89 0.38
CA GLN A 228 -1.80 -8.10 1.56
C GLN A 228 -2.71 -6.87 1.71
N ILE A 229 -3.02 -6.18 0.60
CA ILE A 229 -3.88 -5.00 0.61
C ILE A 229 -5.31 -5.38 1.04
N ALA A 230 -5.89 -6.39 0.39
CA ALA A 230 -7.25 -6.85 0.68
C ALA A 230 -7.39 -7.34 2.12
N ALA A 231 -6.45 -8.17 2.59
CA ALA A 231 -6.47 -8.71 3.94
C ALA A 231 -6.23 -7.62 5.00
N LEU A 232 -5.40 -6.60 4.73
CA LEU A 232 -5.19 -5.51 5.67
C LEU A 232 -6.40 -4.56 5.72
N CYS A 233 -7.06 -4.27 4.59
CA CYS A 233 -8.32 -3.53 4.56
C CYS A 233 -9.43 -4.28 5.31
N ASP A 234 -9.51 -5.60 5.13
CA ASP A 234 -10.42 -6.48 5.87
C ASP A 234 -10.12 -6.46 7.37
N PHE A 235 -8.85 -6.60 7.77
CA PHE A 235 -8.45 -6.51 9.17
C PHE A 235 -8.82 -5.17 9.79
N LEU A 236 -8.49 -4.05 9.14
CA LEU A 236 -8.74 -2.69 9.65
C LEU A 236 -10.21 -2.29 9.57
N GLN A 237 -11.05 -3.05 8.87
CA GLN A 237 -12.45 -2.70 8.59
C GLN A 237 -12.58 -1.33 7.89
N VAL A 238 -11.76 -1.12 6.87
CA VAL A 238 -11.73 0.12 6.06
C VAL A 238 -11.90 -0.18 4.58
N SER A 239 -12.22 0.85 3.81
CA SER A 239 -12.12 0.80 2.34
C SER A 239 -11.00 1.69 1.82
N LEU A 240 -10.38 1.26 0.73
CA LEU A 240 -9.22 1.91 0.10
C LEU A 240 -9.34 1.82 -1.42
N ASP A 241 -9.11 2.93 -2.10
CA ASP A 241 -8.95 2.95 -3.55
C ASP A 241 -7.47 2.86 -3.93
N VAL A 242 -7.14 2.07 -4.94
CA VAL A 242 -5.80 2.05 -5.54
C VAL A 242 -5.91 2.41 -7.02
N ALA A 243 -5.32 3.54 -7.39
CA ALA A 243 -5.25 4.04 -8.75
C ALA A 243 -3.98 3.52 -9.45
N TYR A 244 -4.13 2.63 -10.43
CA TYR A 244 -3.03 1.96 -11.12
C TYR A 244 -2.45 2.80 -12.27
N PHE A 245 -1.36 3.50 -11.96
CA PHE A 245 -0.62 4.34 -12.88
C PHE A 245 0.47 3.53 -13.62
N SER A 246 0.04 2.60 -14.46
CA SER A 246 0.90 1.74 -15.28
C SER A 246 0.80 2.06 -16.77
N ARG A 247 1.63 1.40 -17.60
CA ARG A 247 1.52 1.48 -19.07
C ARG A 247 0.35 0.69 -19.64
N SER A 248 -0.21 -0.26 -18.89
CA SER A 248 -1.34 -1.05 -19.34
C SER A 248 -2.58 -0.17 -19.53
N ASP A 249 -3.29 -0.39 -20.62
CA ASP A 249 -4.66 0.07 -20.76
C ASP A 249 -5.53 -0.64 -19.71
N PRO A 250 -6.59 -0.01 -19.18
CA PRO A 250 -7.44 -0.65 -18.19
C PRO A 250 -7.89 -2.01 -18.72
N ALA A 251 -7.72 -3.08 -17.92
CA ALA A 251 -8.00 -4.46 -18.33
C ALA A 251 -9.48 -4.68 -18.75
N PHE A 252 -10.35 -3.73 -18.39
CA PHE A 252 -11.77 -3.67 -18.72
C PHE A 252 -12.12 -2.69 -19.85
N ALA A 253 -11.14 -2.23 -20.64
CA ALA A 253 -11.45 -1.64 -21.93
C ALA A 253 -12.15 -2.72 -22.78
N LEU A 254 -13.49 -2.67 -22.81
CA LEU A 254 -14.30 -3.48 -23.71
C LEU A 254 -13.70 -3.35 -25.11
N PRO A 255 -13.48 -4.47 -25.84
CA PRO A 255 -12.96 -4.40 -27.19
C PRO A 255 -13.90 -3.50 -27.98
N ASP A 256 -13.31 -2.48 -28.60
CA ASP A 256 -13.99 -1.43 -29.34
C ASP A 256 -15.20 -1.97 -30.11
N GLU A 257 -16.35 -1.32 -29.91
CA GLU A 257 -17.41 -1.26 -30.92
C GLU A 257 -16.74 -1.02 -32.29
N PRO A 258 -17.00 -1.85 -33.31
CA PRO A 258 -16.27 -1.81 -34.57
C PRO A 258 -16.59 -0.49 -35.30
N GLY A 259 -15.76 0.53 -35.07
CA GLY A 259 -16.00 1.87 -35.62
C GLY A 259 -14.90 2.92 -35.44
N SER A 260 -13.91 2.77 -34.57
CA SER A 260 -12.84 3.77 -34.38
C SER A 260 -11.49 3.30 -34.94
N GLY A 261 -11.46 3.01 -36.23
CA GLY A 261 -10.22 3.02 -37.00
C GLY A 261 -9.54 4.37 -36.85
N GLY A 262 -8.25 4.37 -36.51
CA GLY A 262 -7.51 5.53 -36.05
C GLY A 262 -7.61 6.76 -36.97
N THR A 263 -7.86 7.91 -36.34
CA THR A 263 -7.57 9.24 -36.86
C THR A 263 -7.34 10.21 -35.69
N ASP A 264 -6.26 10.99 -35.83
CA ASP A 264 -5.95 12.27 -35.21
C ASP A 264 -5.52 12.35 -33.73
N GLY A 265 -4.32 12.93 -33.55
CA GLY A 265 -3.85 13.41 -32.28
C GLY A 265 -4.62 14.65 -31.83
N SER A 266 -5.35 14.52 -30.73
CA SER A 266 -5.80 15.66 -29.92
C SER A 266 -6.20 15.19 -28.53
N GLU A 267 -5.51 15.69 -27.49
CA GLU A 267 -6.05 16.08 -26.17
C GLU A 267 -6.95 15.15 -25.33
N GLN A 268 -7.31 13.94 -25.75
CA GLN A 268 -8.16 13.07 -24.96
C GLN A 268 -7.41 12.55 -23.74
N MET A 269 -8.02 12.66 -22.56
CA MET A 269 -7.49 12.08 -21.33
C MET A 269 -7.64 10.55 -21.34
N GLN A 270 -6.70 9.86 -20.70
CA GLN A 270 -6.72 8.39 -20.60
C GLN A 270 -7.03 8.02 -19.15
N ALA A 271 -8.06 7.21 -18.93
CA ALA A 271 -8.46 6.82 -17.59
C ALA A 271 -7.38 5.98 -16.89
N VAL A 272 -7.27 6.18 -15.58
CA VAL A 272 -6.50 5.30 -14.68
C VAL A 272 -7.46 4.28 -14.11
N ASP A 273 -7.06 3.01 -14.07
CA ASP A 273 -7.85 1.96 -13.44
C ASP A 273 -7.83 2.16 -11.92
N ILE A 274 -9.00 2.15 -11.28
CA ILE A 274 -9.14 2.31 -9.84
C ILE A 274 -9.77 1.05 -9.31
N VAL A 275 -8.99 0.29 -8.54
CA VAL A 275 -9.49 -0.89 -7.83
C VAL A 275 -9.86 -0.46 -6.43
N GLU A 276 -11.09 -0.75 -6.06
CA GLU A 276 -11.60 -0.47 -4.73
C GLU A 276 -11.54 -1.72 -3.85
N PHE A 277 -10.75 -1.65 -2.79
CA PHE A 277 -10.68 -2.67 -1.76
C PHE A 277 -11.76 -2.37 -0.72
N ARG A 278 -12.87 -3.12 -0.80
CA ARG A 278 -13.96 -3.09 0.19
C ARG A 278 -13.97 -4.35 1.03
N ILE A 279 -14.56 -4.24 2.22
CA ILE A 279 -14.98 -5.39 3.01
C ILE A 279 -16.07 -6.12 2.23
N GLU A 280 -15.79 -7.33 1.75
CA GLU A 280 -16.81 -8.20 1.21
C GLU A 280 -17.73 -8.64 2.36
N LYS A 281 -18.88 -7.97 2.50
CA LYS A 281 -20.02 -8.64 3.14
C LYS A 281 -20.51 -9.77 2.24
N ASP A 282 -21.10 -10.79 2.85
CA ASP A 282 -21.72 -11.92 2.16
C ASP A 282 -22.34 -11.50 0.82
N ALA A 283 -22.02 -12.24 -0.24
CA ALA A 283 -22.40 -11.94 -1.63
C ALA A 283 -23.92 -11.70 -1.84
N SER A 284 -24.76 -12.01 -0.84
CA SER A 284 -26.19 -11.72 -0.81
C SER A 284 -26.57 -10.22 -0.76
N GLU A 285 -25.66 -9.32 -0.37
CA GLU A 285 -25.94 -7.87 -0.28
C GLU A 285 -25.45 -7.06 -1.50
N ARG A 286 -24.94 -7.71 -2.56
CA ARG A 286 -24.50 -7.05 -3.80
C ARG A 286 -25.68 -6.53 -4.63
N LEU A 287 -26.35 -5.48 -4.15
CA LEU A 287 -27.26 -4.66 -4.96
C LEU A 287 -26.43 -3.56 -5.65
N PRO A 288 -26.51 -3.42 -6.99
CA PRO A 288 -25.87 -2.32 -7.69
C PRO A 288 -26.49 -1.00 -7.23
N GLY A 289 -25.66 -0.09 -6.69
CA GLY A 289 -26.10 1.21 -6.17
C GLY A 289 -26.35 1.27 -4.67
N ALA A 290 -26.00 0.23 -3.90
CA ALA A 290 -25.99 0.31 -2.44
C ALA A 290 -24.93 1.32 -1.97
N GLU A 291 -25.35 2.35 -1.24
CA GLU A 291 -24.45 3.24 -0.49
C GLU A 291 -23.50 2.36 0.36
N SER A 292 -22.21 2.73 0.42
CA SER A 292 -21.26 2.09 1.34
C SER A 292 -21.91 1.95 2.72
N PRO A 293 -21.83 0.77 3.37
CA PRO A 293 -22.54 0.53 4.62
C PRO A 293 -22.19 1.65 5.60
N ARG A 294 -23.20 2.40 6.06
CA ARG A 294 -23.04 3.51 6.99
C ARG A 294 -22.28 3.01 8.22
N GLY A 295 -20.99 3.35 8.34
CA GLY A 295 -20.18 3.00 9.50
C GLY A 295 -18.70 2.68 9.25
N PHE A 296 -18.31 2.32 8.01
CA PHE A 296 -16.90 2.04 7.67
C PHE A 296 -16.17 3.30 7.19
N LEU A 297 -14.91 3.44 7.61
CA LEU A 297 -14.06 4.53 7.16
C LEU A 297 -13.56 4.24 5.74
N HIS A 298 -13.84 5.14 4.81
CA HIS A 298 -13.12 5.20 3.54
C HIS A 298 -11.83 5.99 3.78
N VAL A 299 -10.70 5.31 3.64
CA VAL A 299 -9.38 5.87 3.95
C VAL A 299 -8.92 6.77 2.81
N GLY A 300 -9.36 6.58 1.58
CA GLY A 300 -9.03 7.44 0.45
C GLY A 300 -8.35 6.66 -0.67
N THR A 301 -7.52 7.34 -1.45
CA THR A 301 -6.90 6.75 -2.65
C THR A 301 -5.37 6.75 -2.57
N LEU A 302 -4.77 5.60 -2.88
CA LEU A 302 -3.33 5.48 -3.13
C LEU A 302 -3.07 5.42 -4.63
N LEU A 303 -1.96 6.02 -5.08
CA LEU A 303 -1.47 5.91 -6.45
C LEU A 303 -0.47 4.75 -6.51
N TYR A 304 -0.80 3.69 -7.22
CA TYR A 304 0.16 2.62 -7.51
C TYR A 304 0.94 2.94 -8.77
N ARG A 305 2.26 2.89 -8.66
CA ARG A 305 3.24 2.81 -9.76
C ARG A 305 3.99 1.49 -9.58
N PRO A 306 4.59 0.88 -10.63
CA PRO A 306 5.30 -0.39 -10.47
C PRO A 306 6.28 -0.35 -9.28
N GLY A 307 6.00 -1.16 -8.26
CA GLY A 307 6.77 -1.25 -7.00
C GLY A 307 6.61 -0.09 -6.01
N HIS A 308 5.59 0.75 -6.15
CA HIS A 308 5.53 2.00 -5.40
C HIS A 308 4.12 2.54 -5.15
N TYR A 309 3.87 3.05 -3.95
CA TYR A 309 2.59 3.68 -3.57
C TYR A 309 2.79 5.13 -3.13
N ASP A 310 1.98 6.04 -3.66
CA ASP A 310 1.85 7.41 -3.16
C ASP A 310 0.43 7.66 -2.63
N ILE A 311 0.25 8.79 -1.96
CA ILE A 311 -1.03 9.18 -1.37
C ILE A 311 -1.67 10.24 -2.25
N LEU A 312 -2.92 10.04 -2.68
CA LEU A 312 -3.70 11.04 -3.43
C LEU A 312 -4.72 11.72 -2.54
N LEU A 313 -4.81 13.05 -2.64
CA LEU A 313 -5.72 13.87 -1.84
C LEU A 313 -6.61 14.73 -2.74
N VAL A 314 -7.88 14.83 -2.35
CA VAL A 314 -8.91 15.64 -3.04
C VAL A 314 -8.83 17.11 -2.64
N ASP A 315 -8.32 17.39 -1.44
CA ASP A 315 -8.31 18.71 -0.80
C ASP A 315 -6.90 19.29 -0.70
#